data_AF-A0A329ZAL2-F1
#
_entry.id   AF-A0A329ZAL2-F1
#
_cell.length_a   1.000
_cell.length_b   1.000
_cell.length_c   1.000
_cell.angle_alpha   90.00
_cell.angle_beta   90.00
_cell.angle_gamma   90.00
#
_symmetry.space_group_name_H-M   'P 1'
#
loop_
_entity.id
_entity.type
_entity.pdbx_description
1 polymer ?
#
loop_
_entity_poly.entity_id
_entity_poly.type
_entity_poly.pdbx_seq_one_letter_code
_entity_poly.pdbx_strand_id
1 'polypeptide(L)'
;MSKVLHNIEYAVNFKNKNQLNVDLGSQFVLLPENKDTLLSAISHLKNAGVDFISVKPFVFQNEQQKYSERQGFISFDEIKDLAKEAKSYEDDNFKVIFRENAFLNKQNGRSYSHCYGCNFITTLNSAGDLATCLPYWNKEEFVYGNIYQDSFYEIWNGEKRKKIKSFLERDLNCQKCPTNCRPNAINEFLNDILHRQVSHVNFI
;
A
#
# COMPACT_ATOMS: atom_id res chain seq x y z
N MET A 1 2.71 29.28 -5.75
CA MET A 1 2.24 27.89 -5.92
C MET A 1 3.37 26.92 -5.58
N SER A 2 3.10 25.78 -4.95
CA SER A 2 4.15 24.76 -4.73
C SER A 2 4.50 24.07 -6.06
N LYS A 3 5.75 23.61 -6.22
CA LYS A 3 6.21 22.86 -7.41
C LYS A 3 5.32 21.64 -7.71
N VAL A 4 4.79 21.00 -6.66
CA VAL A 4 3.90 19.84 -6.76
C VAL A 4 2.58 20.21 -7.43
N LEU A 5 1.92 21.28 -6.97
CA LEU A 5 0.64 21.72 -7.55
C LEU A 5 0.81 22.15 -9.01
N HIS A 6 1.89 22.86 -9.33
CA HIS A 6 2.18 23.25 -10.72
C HIS A 6 2.34 22.04 -11.65
N ASN A 7 3.03 20.99 -11.21
CA ASN A 7 3.17 19.77 -11.99
C ASN A 7 1.84 19.03 -12.19
N ILE A 8 0.97 19.04 -11.18
CA ILE A 8 -0.37 18.45 -11.24
C ILE A 8 -1.23 19.21 -12.26
N GLU A 9 -1.29 20.54 -12.14
CA GLU A 9 -2.03 21.39 -13.08
C GLU A 9 -1.53 21.22 -14.52
N TYR A 10 -0.21 21.10 -14.71
CA TYR A 10 0.36 20.78 -16.01
C TYR A 10 -0.15 19.44 -16.55
N ALA A 11 -0.14 18.38 -15.74
CA ALA A 11 -0.64 17.06 -16.12
C ALA A 11 -2.14 17.06 -16.44
N VAL A 12 -2.94 17.76 -15.64
CA VAL A 12 -4.38 17.95 -15.86
C VAL A 12 -4.65 18.70 -17.15
N ASN A 13 -3.96 19.82 -17.39
CA ASN A 13 -4.07 20.59 -18.62
C ASN A 13 -3.68 19.75 -19.84
N PHE A 14 -2.63 18.92 -19.72
CA PHE A 14 -2.22 18.02 -20.78
C PHE A 14 -3.27 16.92 -21.05
N LYS A 15 -3.81 16.28 -20.00
CA LYS A 15 -4.91 15.31 -20.10
C LYS A 15 -6.10 15.92 -20.84
N ASN A 16 -6.55 17.10 -20.42
CA ASN A 16 -7.73 17.76 -20.97
C ASN A 16 -7.52 18.21 -22.42
N LYS A 17 -6.39 18.86 -22.71
CA LYS A 17 -6.05 19.34 -24.07
C LYS A 17 -5.99 18.20 -25.09
N ASN A 18 -5.50 17.02 -24.67
CA ASN A 18 -5.34 15.85 -25.53
C ASN A 18 -6.49 14.84 -25.40
N GLN A 19 -7.54 15.15 -24.62
CA GLN A 19 -8.71 14.29 -24.42
C GLN A 19 -8.35 12.86 -24.00
N LEU A 20 -7.38 12.73 -23.09
CA LEU A 20 -6.87 11.43 -22.67
C LEU A 20 -7.84 10.77 -21.69
N ASN A 21 -8.19 9.51 -21.96
CA ASN A 21 -8.97 8.66 -21.04
C ASN A 21 -8.06 8.03 -19.98
N VAL A 22 -7.59 8.85 -19.03
CA VAL A 22 -6.70 8.43 -17.93
C VAL A 22 -7.11 9.11 -16.63
N ASP A 23 -6.94 8.43 -15.50
CA ASP A 23 -7.15 9.02 -14.18
C ASP A 23 -5.82 9.57 -13.61
N LEU A 24 -5.88 10.78 -13.07
CA LEU A 24 -4.82 11.45 -12.34
C LEU A 24 -5.12 11.37 -10.85
N GLY A 25 -4.41 10.47 -10.17
CA GLY A 25 -4.51 10.28 -8.73
C GLY A 25 -3.45 11.05 -7.96
N SER A 26 -3.81 11.48 -6.76
CA SER A 26 -2.89 12.00 -5.75
C SER A 26 -2.89 11.09 -4.51
N GLN A 27 -1.84 11.18 -3.70
CA GLN A 27 -1.75 10.39 -2.46
C GLN A 27 -1.24 11.24 -1.31
N PHE A 28 -1.97 11.20 -0.20
CA PHE A 28 -1.64 11.91 1.04
C PHE A 28 -1.27 10.90 2.12
N VAL A 29 -0.04 10.98 2.63
CA VAL A 29 0.36 10.20 3.80
C VAL A 29 -0.03 11.00 5.03
N LEU A 30 -1.03 10.51 5.75
CA LEU A 30 -1.56 11.16 6.94
C LEU A 30 -0.64 10.85 8.13
N LEU A 31 -0.20 11.93 8.78
CA LEU A 31 0.71 11.95 9.90
C LEU A 31 0.15 12.91 10.97
N PRO A 32 0.44 12.70 12.27
CA PRO A 32 0.03 13.65 13.31
C PRO A 32 0.43 15.09 12.99
N GLU A 33 1.61 15.29 12.40
CA GLU A 33 2.19 16.59 12.09
C GLU A 33 1.49 17.31 10.92
N ASN A 34 0.69 16.60 10.11
CA ASN A 34 0.04 17.18 8.93
C ASN A 34 -1.48 17.00 8.88
N LYS A 35 -2.09 16.37 9.88
CA LYS A 35 -3.51 16.02 9.87
C LYS A 35 -4.43 17.24 9.68
N ASP A 36 -4.08 18.35 10.31
CA ASP A 36 -4.86 19.60 10.24
C ASP A 36 -4.81 20.25 8.86
N THR A 37 -3.88 19.83 7.99
CA THR A 37 -3.75 20.32 6.61
C THR A 37 -4.50 19.47 5.59
N LEU A 38 -5.03 18.31 5.98
CA LEU A 38 -5.61 17.34 5.05
C LEU A 38 -6.74 17.94 4.22
N LEU A 39 -7.71 18.60 4.86
CA LEU A 39 -8.90 19.13 4.17
C LEU A 39 -8.53 20.24 3.18
N SER A 40 -7.59 21.12 3.56
CA SER A 40 -7.05 22.14 2.66
C SER A 40 -6.32 21.49 1.47
N ALA A 41 -5.55 20.43 1.70
CA ALA A 41 -4.89 19.69 0.63
C ALA A 41 -5.89 19.04 -0.34
N ILE A 42 -6.96 18.43 0.19
CA ILE A 42 -8.05 17.84 -0.62
C ILE A 42 -8.70 18.92 -1.49
N SER A 43 -9.06 20.06 -0.89
CA SER A 43 -9.64 21.19 -1.61
C SER A 43 -8.74 21.69 -2.75
N HIS A 44 -7.45 21.91 -2.47
CA HIS A 44 -6.49 22.36 -3.50
C HIS A 44 -6.30 21.35 -4.61
N LEU A 45 -6.21 20.06 -4.29
CA LEU A 45 -6.03 18.99 -5.28
C LEU A 45 -7.27 18.85 -6.16
N LYS A 46 -8.46 18.86 -5.56
CA LYS A 46 -9.74 18.89 -6.28
C LYS A 46 -9.79 20.06 -7.26
N ASN A 47 -9.46 21.27 -6.80
CA ASN A 47 -9.45 22.47 -7.64
C ASN A 47 -8.38 22.42 -8.75
N ALA A 48 -7.27 21.71 -8.52
CA ALA A 48 -6.26 21.47 -9.55
C ALA A 48 -6.72 20.46 -10.62
N GLY A 49 -7.81 19.72 -10.38
CA GLY A 49 -8.45 18.83 -11.35
C GLY A 49 -7.93 17.39 -11.36
N VAL A 50 -7.38 16.89 -10.24
CA VAL A 50 -7.15 15.44 -10.09
C VAL A 50 -8.47 14.70 -9.96
N ASP A 51 -8.51 13.44 -10.36
CA ASP A 51 -9.71 12.60 -10.32
C ASP A 51 -9.91 11.96 -8.93
N PHE A 52 -8.83 11.74 -8.18
CA PHE A 52 -8.94 11.27 -6.80
C PHE A 52 -7.74 11.62 -5.92
N ILE A 53 -7.96 11.53 -4.61
CA ILE A 53 -6.91 11.50 -3.59
C ILE A 53 -7.04 10.25 -2.74
N SER A 54 -5.92 9.53 -2.54
CA SER A 54 -5.85 8.43 -1.57
C SER A 54 -5.17 8.88 -0.28
N VAL A 55 -5.89 8.78 0.83
CA VAL A 55 -5.37 9.09 2.17
C VAL A 55 -4.98 7.78 2.85
N LYS A 56 -3.74 7.68 3.31
CA LYS A 56 -3.19 6.45 3.91
C LYS A 56 -2.28 6.73 5.10
N PRO A 57 -2.14 5.79 6.05
CA PRO A 57 -1.18 5.95 7.12
C PRO A 57 0.25 5.81 6.57
N PHE A 58 1.22 6.41 7.27
CA PHE A 58 2.62 6.08 7.05
C PHE A 58 2.90 4.63 7.41
N VAL A 59 3.73 3.95 6.63
CA VAL A 59 4.15 2.57 6.86
C VAL A 59 5.66 2.52 6.85
N PHE A 60 6.24 2.12 7.98
CA PHE A 60 7.63 1.71 8.03
C PHE A 60 7.79 0.45 7.18
N GLN A 61 8.72 0.45 6.25
CA GLN A 61 9.08 -0.65 5.35
C GLN A 61 10.38 -1.30 5.81
N ASN A 62 11.35 -0.52 6.30
CA ASN A 62 12.61 -1.03 6.84
C ASN A 62 13.31 0.02 7.73
N GLU A 63 14.39 -0.41 8.38
CA GLU A 63 15.20 0.39 9.32
C GLU A 63 15.97 1.54 8.66
N GLN A 64 16.04 1.60 7.32
CA GLN A 64 16.76 2.67 6.61
C GLN A 64 15.93 3.96 6.50
N GLN A 65 14.63 3.91 6.79
CA GLN A 65 13.78 5.09 6.78
C GLN A 65 14.13 6.02 7.94
N LYS A 66 14.36 7.31 7.59
CA LYS A 66 14.79 8.35 8.54
C LYS A 66 13.66 8.99 9.34
N TYR A 67 12.41 8.80 8.94
CA TYR A 67 11.28 9.35 9.68
C TYR A 67 11.21 8.66 11.04
N SER A 68 11.25 9.43 12.12
CA SER A 68 11.05 8.94 13.49
C SER A 68 9.68 9.39 13.95
N GLU A 69 8.89 8.46 14.44
CA GLU A 69 7.59 8.78 15.00
C GLU A 69 7.74 9.37 16.40
N ARG A 70 7.52 10.68 16.53
CA ARG A 70 7.67 11.39 17.81
C ARG A 70 6.35 11.54 18.58
N GLN A 71 5.23 11.58 17.86
CA GLN A 71 3.90 11.85 18.41
C GLN A 71 2.99 10.60 18.45
N GLY A 72 3.52 9.42 18.10
CA GLY A 72 2.73 8.20 17.96
C GLY A 72 1.86 8.19 16.71
N PHE A 73 1.10 7.10 16.51
CA PHE A 73 0.19 6.94 15.38
C PHE A 73 -1.14 7.66 15.62
N ILE A 74 -1.74 8.20 14.55
CA ILE A 74 -3.13 8.64 14.60
C ILE A 74 -4.02 7.42 14.81
N SER A 75 -4.84 7.44 15.88
CA SER A 75 -5.76 6.35 16.19
C SER A 75 -6.89 6.25 15.16
N PHE A 76 -7.53 5.07 15.10
CA PHE A 76 -8.68 4.89 14.21
C PHE A 76 -9.84 5.82 14.57
N ASP A 77 -10.07 6.07 15.86
CA ASP A 77 -11.15 6.96 16.31
C ASP A 77 -10.88 8.41 15.92
N GLU A 78 -9.63 8.88 15.98
CA GLU A 78 -9.25 10.22 15.52
C GLU A 78 -9.50 10.45 14.03
N ILE A 79 -9.39 9.42 13.18
CA ILE A 79 -9.61 9.59 11.74
C ILE A 79 -11.07 9.50 11.33
N LYS A 80 -12.00 8.99 12.15
CA LYS A 80 -13.40 8.74 11.73
C LYS A 80 -14.07 10.02 11.27
N ASP A 81 -14.03 11.06 12.09
CA ASP A 81 -14.65 12.35 11.76
C ASP A 81 -13.91 13.03 10.60
N LEU A 82 -12.59 12.97 10.61
CA LEU A 82 -11.76 13.51 9.53
C LEU A 82 -12.03 12.82 8.18
N ALA A 83 -12.26 11.51 8.17
CA ALA A 83 -12.58 10.74 6.97
C ALA A 83 -13.98 11.07 6.45
N LYS A 84 -14.96 11.25 7.34
CA LYS A 84 -16.30 11.72 6.99
C LYS A 84 -16.26 13.11 6.38
N GLU A 85 -15.52 14.03 6.99
CA GLU A 85 -15.36 15.39 6.47
C GLU A 85 -14.62 15.40 5.12
N ALA A 86 -13.55 14.62 5.00
CA ALA A 86 -12.83 14.46 3.74
C ALA A 86 -13.75 13.94 2.61
N LYS A 87 -14.59 12.94 2.89
CA LYS A 87 -15.56 12.39 1.92
C LYS A 87 -16.63 13.39 1.49
N SER A 88 -16.89 14.45 2.26
CA SER A 88 -17.84 15.50 1.85
C SER A 88 -17.36 16.33 0.64
N TYR A 89 -16.07 16.24 0.29
CA TYR A 89 -15.51 16.89 -0.90
C TYR A 89 -15.74 16.10 -2.20
N GLU A 90 -16.22 14.86 -2.12
CA GLU A 90 -16.48 14.04 -3.30
C GLU A 90 -17.58 14.63 -4.18
N ASP A 91 -17.46 14.45 -5.48
CA ASP A 91 -18.51 14.70 -6.46
C ASP A 91 -18.40 13.70 -7.62
N ASP A 92 -19.08 13.97 -8.73
CA ASP A 92 -19.07 13.10 -9.91
C ASP A 92 -17.69 12.98 -10.57
N ASN A 93 -16.80 13.97 -10.38
CA ASN A 93 -15.49 14.05 -11.03
C ASN A 93 -14.31 13.87 -10.05
N PHE A 94 -14.58 13.84 -8.75
CA PHE A 94 -13.54 13.74 -7.72
C PHE A 94 -13.90 12.75 -6.61
N LYS A 95 -12.99 11.83 -6.30
CA LYS A 95 -13.14 10.83 -5.22
C LYS A 95 -12.07 10.94 -4.13
N VAL A 96 -12.46 10.59 -2.90
CA VAL A 96 -11.60 10.56 -1.71
C VAL A 96 -11.49 9.12 -1.21
N ILE A 97 -10.39 8.47 -1.59
CA ILE A 97 -10.08 7.09 -1.19
C ILE A 97 -9.39 7.11 0.18
N PHE A 98 -10.18 7.25 1.24
CA PHE A 98 -9.68 7.17 2.62
C PHE A 98 -9.49 5.70 3.01
N ARG A 99 -8.23 5.27 3.20
CA ARG A 99 -7.89 3.87 3.47
C ARG A 99 -8.08 3.49 4.94
N GLU A 100 -9.29 3.66 5.45
CA GLU A 100 -9.68 3.43 6.85
C GLU A 100 -9.19 2.07 7.40
N ASN A 101 -9.35 0.98 6.63
CA ASN A 101 -8.86 -0.36 7.01
C ASN A 101 -7.35 -0.39 7.28
N ALA A 102 -6.54 0.42 6.59
CA ALA A 102 -5.11 0.47 6.85
C ALA A 102 -4.81 1.12 8.21
N PHE A 103 -5.61 2.09 8.66
CA PHE A 103 -5.46 2.65 10.01
C PHE A 103 -5.91 1.64 11.07
N LEU A 104 -7.04 0.96 10.83
CA LEU A 104 -7.54 -0.08 11.73
C LEU A 104 -6.53 -1.24 11.89
N ASN A 105 -5.98 -1.75 10.78
CA ASN A 105 -4.98 -2.82 10.80
C ASN A 105 -3.69 -2.40 11.50
N LYS A 106 -3.36 -1.11 11.47
CA LYS A 106 -2.21 -0.58 12.21
C LYS A 106 -2.42 -0.61 13.71
N GLN A 107 -3.66 -0.34 14.15
CA GLN A 107 -4.06 -0.37 15.55
C GLN A 107 -4.22 -1.79 16.10
N ASN A 108 -4.84 -2.68 15.33
CA ASN A 108 -5.19 -4.03 15.78
C ASN A 108 -4.06 -5.06 15.60
N GLY A 109 -3.05 -4.75 14.79
CA GLY A 109 -2.00 -5.72 14.44
C GLY A 109 -2.45 -6.74 13.40
N ARG A 110 -1.72 -7.86 13.30
CA ARG A 110 -1.94 -8.88 12.26
C ARG A 110 -2.71 -10.07 12.82
N SER A 111 -3.73 -10.51 12.08
CA SER A 111 -4.52 -11.73 12.36
C SER A 111 -3.88 -13.03 11.85
N TYR A 112 -2.70 -12.96 11.23
CA TYR A 112 -2.03 -14.09 10.58
C TYR A 112 -0.54 -14.17 10.96
N SER A 113 -0.02 -15.39 11.02
CA SER A 113 1.37 -15.66 11.45
C SER A 113 2.36 -15.84 10.31
N HIS A 114 1.90 -16.24 9.12
CA HIS A 114 2.75 -16.57 7.97
C HIS A 114 2.33 -15.83 6.71
N CYS A 115 3.22 -15.74 5.72
CA CYS A 115 2.99 -14.96 4.50
C CYS A 115 2.68 -15.88 3.31
N TYR A 116 1.42 -15.92 2.92
CA TYR A 116 0.93 -16.64 1.74
C TYR A 116 0.81 -15.74 0.51
N GLY A 117 0.76 -14.41 0.72
CA GLY A 117 0.49 -13.43 -0.33
C GLY A 117 1.62 -13.27 -1.35
N CYS A 118 2.86 -13.68 -1.03
CA CYS A 118 3.98 -13.63 -1.98
C CYS A 118 3.83 -14.62 -3.16
N ASN A 119 2.79 -15.45 -3.16
CA ASN A 119 2.37 -16.23 -4.31
C ASN A 119 1.64 -15.41 -5.37
N PHE A 120 1.10 -14.26 -5.00
CA PHE A 120 0.22 -13.43 -5.84
C PHE A 120 0.82 -12.06 -6.14
N ILE A 121 1.83 -11.65 -5.39
CA ILE A 121 2.53 -10.38 -5.59
C ILE A 121 4.02 -10.54 -5.28
N THR A 122 4.85 -9.82 -6.00
CA THR A 122 6.32 -9.82 -5.89
C THR A 122 6.83 -8.42 -6.24
N THR A 123 8.11 -8.16 -6.00
CA THR A 123 8.75 -6.89 -6.31
C THR A 123 9.90 -7.11 -7.26
N LEU A 124 9.93 -6.35 -8.36
CA LEU A 124 11.06 -6.25 -9.27
C LEU A 124 11.72 -4.89 -9.06
N ASN A 125 13.03 -4.88 -8.77
CA ASN A 125 13.80 -3.64 -8.65
C ASN A 125 14.45 -3.26 -10.00
N SER A 126 15.05 -2.06 -10.08
CA SER A 126 15.72 -1.58 -11.30
C SER A 126 17.03 -2.30 -11.63
N ALA A 127 17.61 -3.03 -10.66
CA ALA A 127 18.77 -3.89 -10.87
C ALA A 127 18.37 -5.27 -11.45
N GLY A 128 17.08 -5.53 -11.65
CA GLY A 128 16.55 -6.77 -12.19
C GLY A 128 16.22 -7.84 -11.16
N ASP A 129 16.44 -7.57 -9.86
CA ASP A 129 16.16 -8.58 -8.83
C ASP A 129 14.66 -8.73 -8.62
N LEU A 130 14.20 -9.98 -8.73
CA LEU A 130 12.85 -10.38 -8.37
C LEU A 130 12.86 -10.87 -6.92
N ALA A 131 12.25 -10.12 -6.02
CA ALA A 131 12.25 -10.38 -4.58
C ALA A 131 10.84 -10.57 -4.02
N THR A 132 10.77 -11.10 -2.80
CA THR A 132 9.50 -11.38 -2.12
C THR A 132 8.63 -10.13 -1.92
N CYS A 133 9.16 -9.08 -1.29
CA CYS A 133 8.42 -7.86 -0.95
C CYS A 133 9.33 -6.67 -0.65
N LEU A 134 8.74 -5.46 -0.62
CA LEU A 134 9.47 -4.20 -0.39
C LEU A 134 10.23 -4.13 0.95
N PRO A 135 9.77 -4.69 2.08
CA PRO A 135 10.56 -4.72 3.30
C PRO A 135 11.87 -5.53 3.23
N TYR A 136 11.92 -6.54 2.37
CA TYR A 136 13.02 -7.50 2.29
C TYR A 136 13.70 -7.54 0.92
N TRP A 137 13.41 -6.58 0.03
CA TRP A 137 13.89 -6.55 -1.35
C TRP A 137 15.42 -6.51 -1.49
N ASN A 138 16.11 -5.99 -0.48
CA ASN A 138 17.56 -5.86 -0.43
C ASN A 138 18.25 -6.95 0.41
N LYS A 139 17.50 -7.96 0.83
CA LYS A 139 18.00 -9.11 1.58
C LYS A 139 18.11 -10.31 0.65
N GLU A 140 19.33 -10.78 0.42
CA GLU A 140 19.61 -11.82 -0.58
C GLU A 140 18.80 -13.11 -0.35
N GLU A 141 18.55 -13.45 0.92
CA GLU A 141 17.75 -14.61 1.32
C GLU A 141 16.26 -14.50 0.94
N PHE A 142 15.82 -13.31 0.54
CA PHE A 142 14.47 -13.00 0.06
C PHE A 142 14.41 -12.66 -1.44
N VAL A 143 15.51 -12.83 -2.19
CA VAL A 143 15.57 -12.62 -3.64
C VAL A 143 15.43 -13.94 -4.38
N TYR A 144 14.43 -14.07 -5.26
CA TYR A 144 14.16 -15.26 -6.06
C TYR A 144 15.16 -15.47 -7.20
N GLY A 145 15.65 -14.39 -7.82
CA GLY A 145 16.55 -14.41 -8.98
C GLY A 145 16.66 -13.03 -9.63
N ASN A 146 17.36 -12.94 -10.76
CA ASN A 146 17.54 -11.68 -11.50
C ASN A 146 17.13 -11.85 -12.98
N ILE A 147 16.25 -10.98 -13.47
CA ILE A 147 15.65 -11.09 -14.81
C ILE A 147 16.64 -10.83 -15.95
N TYR A 148 17.85 -10.33 -15.65
CA TYR A 148 18.93 -10.20 -16.64
C TYR A 148 19.75 -11.49 -16.79
N GLN A 149 19.56 -12.47 -15.89
CA GLN A 149 20.23 -13.77 -15.93
C GLN A 149 19.30 -14.86 -16.41
N ASP A 150 18.08 -14.90 -15.87
CA ASP A 150 17.07 -15.93 -16.15
C ASP A 150 15.73 -15.28 -16.55
N SER A 151 14.89 -16.01 -17.27
CA SER A 151 13.52 -15.54 -17.55
C SER A 151 12.68 -15.50 -16.26
N PHE A 152 11.65 -14.64 -16.24
CA PHE A 152 10.70 -14.62 -15.12
C PHE A 152 10.10 -16.02 -14.85
N TYR A 153 9.81 -16.80 -15.91
CA TYR A 153 9.25 -18.13 -15.79
C TYR A 153 10.19 -19.09 -15.05
N GLU A 154 11.49 -19.07 -15.38
CA GLU A 154 12.51 -19.90 -14.74
C GLU A 154 12.71 -19.50 -13.28
N ILE A 155 12.80 -18.19 -12.99
CA ILE A 155 12.90 -17.69 -11.62
C ILE A 155 11.67 -18.09 -10.79
N TRP A 156 10.47 -17.92 -11.37
CA TRP A 156 9.21 -18.14 -10.67
C TRP A 156 8.94 -19.64 -10.39
N ASN A 157 9.36 -20.53 -11.29
CA ASN A 157 9.21 -21.97 -11.11
C ASN A 157 10.46 -22.65 -10.53
N GLY A 158 11.53 -21.89 -10.30
CA GLY A 158 12.82 -22.38 -9.84
C GLY A 158 12.87 -22.78 -8.37
N GLU A 159 13.87 -23.60 -8.04
CA GLU A 159 14.07 -24.16 -6.69
C GLU A 159 14.34 -23.09 -5.62
N LYS A 160 15.01 -21.99 -5.98
CA LYS A 160 15.27 -20.88 -5.04
C LYS A 160 13.97 -20.27 -4.53
N ARG A 161 13.02 -19.96 -5.43
CA ARG A 161 11.69 -19.47 -5.03
C ARG A 161 10.90 -20.50 -4.23
N LYS A 162 10.93 -21.78 -4.60
CA LYS A 162 10.24 -22.84 -3.83
C LYS A 162 10.71 -22.89 -2.37
N LYS A 163 12.02 -22.79 -2.13
CA LYS A 163 12.60 -22.74 -0.78
C LYS A 163 12.15 -21.50 -0.01
N ILE A 164 12.25 -20.32 -0.63
CA ILE A 164 11.83 -19.06 -0.01
C ILE A 164 10.32 -19.08 0.29
N LYS A 165 9.49 -19.55 -0.64
CA LYS A 165 8.05 -19.73 -0.43
C LYS A 165 7.77 -20.62 0.79
N SER A 166 8.44 -21.77 0.90
CA SER A 166 8.28 -22.65 2.06
C SER A 166 8.61 -21.93 3.37
N PHE A 167 9.71 -21.18 3.39
CA PHE A 167 10.09 -20.37 4.55
C PHE A 167 9.03 -19.32 4.89
N LEU A 168 8.52 -18.57 3.90
CA LEU A 168 7.49 -17.54 4.11
C LEU A 168 6.19 -18.11 4.70
N GLU A 169 5.80 -19.30 4.27
CA GLU A 169 4.52 -19.92 4.62
C GLU A 169 4.56 -20.72 5.93
N ARG A 170 5.75 -21.05 6.44
CA ARG A 170 5.91 -21.96 7.60
C ARG A 170 6.77 -21.40 8.73
N ASP A 171 7.81 -20.64 8.39
CA ASP A 171 8.87 -20.28 9.34
C ASP A 171 8.90 -18.77 9.62
N LEU A 172 8.57 -17.94 8.62
CA LEU A 172 8.51 -16.49 8.80
C LEU A 172 7.44 -16.14 9.84
N ASN A 173 7.83 -15.36 10.85
CA ASN A 173 6.90 -14.75 11.77
C ASN A 173 6.46 -13.37 11.25
N CYS A 174 5.27 -13.32 10.67
CA CYS A 174 4.65 -12.08 10.17
C CYS A 174 4.40 -11.03 11.24
N GLN A 175 4.34 -11.38 12.53
CA GLN A 175 4.21 -10.40 13.62
C GLN A 175 5.45 -9.50 13.73
N LYS A 176 6.59 -9.94 13.18
CA LYS A 176 7.82 -9.14 13.08
C LYS A 176 7.92 -8.36 11.75
N CYS A 177 7.00 -8.58 10.82
CA CYS A 177 6.97 -7.83 9.57
C CYS A 177 6.31 -6.46 9.78
N PRO A 178 6.71 -5.43 9.02
CA PRO A 178 6.09 -4.12 9.17
C PRO A 178 4.58 -4.14 8.90
N THR A 179 3.80 -3.42 9.70
CA THR A 179 2.33 -3.41 9.58
C THR A 179 1.87 -2.86 8.22
N ASN A 180 0.69 -3.27 7.73
CA ASN A 180 0.16 -2.83 6.43
C ASN A 180 1.08 -3.07 5.23
N CYS A 181 1.85 -4.16 5.24
CA CYS A 181 2.62 -4.58 4.07
C CYS A 181 1.70 -4.78 2.84
N ARG A 182 2.26 -4.65 1.64
CA ARG A 182 1.47 -4.81 0.40
C ARG A 182 0.69 -6.13 0.32
N PRO A 183 1.23 -7.28 0.78
CA PRO A 183 0.48 -8.55 0.82
C PRO A 183 -0.57 -8.67 1.93
N ASN A 184 -0.81 -7.63 2.76
CA ASN A 184 -1.59 -7.78 4.00
C ASN A 184 -3.01 -8.31 3.77
N ALA A 185 -3.79 -7.65 2.92
CA ALA A 185 -5.17 -8.06 2.64
C ALA A 185 -5.25 -9.47 2.02
N ILE A 186 -4.25 -9.85 1.21
CA ILE A 186 -4.15 -11.21 0.64
C ILE A 186 -3.91 -12.22 1.76
N ASN A 187 -3.01 -11.91 2.70
CA ASN A 187 -2.72 -12.79 3.83
C ASN A 187 -3.90 -12.92 4.78
N GLU A 188 -4.63 -11.84 5.09
CA GLU A 188 -5.85 -11.89 5.90
C GLU A 188 -6.85 -12.85 5.26
N PHE A 189 -7.16 -12.64 3.99
CA PHE A 189 -8.08 -13.49 3.24
C PHE A 189 -7.64 -14.96 3.17
N LEU A 190 -6.37 -15.23 2.86
CA LEU A 190 -5.86 -16.61 2.77
C LEU A 190 -5.79 -17.28 4.15
N ASN A 191 -5.49 -16.54 5.21
CA ASN A 191 -5.49 -17.07 6.57
C ASN A 191 -6.88 -17.55 6.97
N ASP A 192 -7.91 -16.78 6.67
CA ASP A 192 -9.31 -17.10 6.96
C ASP A 192 -9.75 -18.38 6.22
N ILE A 193 -9.36 -18.52 4.95
CA ILE A 193 -9.64 -19.71 4.14
C ILE A 193 -8.90 -20.94 4.67
N LEU A 194 -7.59 -20.83 4.89
CA LEU A 194 -6.73 -21.96 5.24
C LEU A 194 -7.06 -22.53 6.63
N HIS A 195 -7.47 -21.67 7.57
CA HIS A 195 -7.81 -22.08 8.94
C HIS A 195 -9.32 -22.23 9.17
N ARG A 196 -10.12 -22.16 8.10
CA ARG A 196 -11.59 -22.34 8.13
C ARG A 196 -12.28 -21.51 9.22
N GLN A 197 -11.80 -20.31 9.46
CA GLN A 197 -12.40 -19.41 10.46
C GLN A 197 -13.74 -18.83 10.01
N VAL A 198 -14.16 -19.11 8.77
CA VAL A 198 -15.41 -18.59 8.23
C VAL A 198 -16.35 -19.72 7.87
N SER A 199 -17.38 -19.90 8.68
CA SER A 199 -18.62 -20.57 8.28
C SER A 199 -19.39 -19.63 7.34
N HIS A 200 -19.27 -19.87 6.04
CA HIS A 200 -20.11 -19.32 4.97
C HIS A 200 -19.93 -17.83 4.58
N VAL A 201 -18.87 -17.50 3.84
CA VAL A 201 -18.60 -16.12 3.36
C VAL A 201 -19.42 -15.71 2.13
N ASN A 202 -19.92 -16.69 1.36
CA ASN A 202 -20.51 -16.48 0.04
C ASN A 202 -21.95 -16.98 -0.05
N PHE A 203 -22.74 -16.91 1.03
CA PHE A 203 -24.18 -16.99 0.83
C PHE A 203 -24.64 -15.71 0.13
N ILE A 204 -25.10 -15.91 -1.10
CA ILE A 204 -25.78 -14.98 -2.00
C ILE A 204 -26.88 -14.23 -1.22
#